data_AF-A0A0Q4XYQ6-F1
#
_entry.id   AF-A0A0Q4XYQ6-F1
#
_cell.length_a   1.000
_cell.length_b   1.000
_cell.length_c   1.000
_cell.angle_alpha   90.00
_cell.angle_beta   90.00
_cell.angle_gamma   90.00
#
_symmetry.space_group_name_H-M   'P 1'
#
loop_
_entity.id
_entity.type
_entity.pdbx_description
1 polymer ?
#
loop_
_entity_poly.entity_id
_entity_poly.type
_entity_poly.pdbx_seq_one_letter_code
_entity_poly.pdbx_strand_id
1 'polypeptide(L)'
;MTKQLNVRSDVAYEIAHSLARSRRTSIADVVETALREFKDRRSQAWDVLAPEEVERRYRELRALSARSAATKLPGATSDHSDMYDENGLPI
;
A
#
# COMPACT_ATOMS: atom_id res chain seq x y z
N MET A 1 5.09 17.65 -28.45
CA MET A 1 6.42 17.03 -28.63
C MET A 1 6.63 15.99 -27.56
N THR A 2 7.06 14.79 -27.92
CA THR A 2 7.45 13.75 -26.96
C THR A 2 8.76 14.16 -26.28
N LYS A 3 8.90 13.86 -24.99
CA LYS A 3 10.12 14.13 -24.21
C LYS A 3 10.86 12.81 -23.98
N GLN A 4 12.20 12.85 -24.04
CA GLN A 4 13.04 11.68 -23.79
C GLN A 4 13.44 11.62 -22.31
N LEU A 5 13.28 10.45 -21.70
CA LEU A 5 13.83 10.12 -20.38
C LEU A 5 15.16 9.38 -20.58
N ASN A 6 16.24 9.84 -19.95
CA ASN A 6 17.54 9.19 -20.00
C ASN A 6 17.90 8.60 -18.64
N VAL A 7 18.20 7.29 -18.62
CA VAL A 7 18.62 6.56 -17.41
C VAL A 7 19.90 5.79 -17.76
N ARG A 8 20.99 6.07 -17.04
CA ARG A 8 22.26 5.35 -17.18
C ARG A 8 22.39 4.31 -16.07
N SER A 9 21.94 3.09 -16.33
CA SER A 9 22.01 1.97 -15.39
C SER A 9 21.81 0.65 -16.12
N ASP A 10 22.80 -0.24 -16.05
CA ASP A 10 22.73 -1.57 -16.65
C ASP A 10 21.63 -2.41 -16.01
N VAL A 11 21.44 -2.28 -14.70
CA VAL A 11 20.38 -2.97 -13.95
C VAL A 11 19.00 -2.53 -14.43
N ALA A 12 18.77 -1.23 -14.57
CA ALA A 12 17.49 -0.72 -15.07
C ALA A 12 17.22 -1.18 -16.51
N TYR A 13 18.27 -1.21 -17.34
CA TYR A 13 18.21 -1.73 -18.70
C TYR A 13 17.76 -3.20 -18.71
N GLU A 14 18.45 -4.08 -17.98
CA GLU A 14 18.14 -5.51 -17.96
C GLU A 14 16.73 -5.81 -17.43
N ILE A 15 16.33 -5.15 -16.34
CA ILE A 15 14.99 -5.32 -15.76
C ILE A 15 13.91 -4.90 -16.77
N ALA A 16 14.05 -3.73 -17.40
CA ALA A 16 13.06 -3.24 -18.33
C ALA A 16 12.94 -4.14 -19.57
N HIS A 17 14.06 -4.66 -20.09
CA HIS A 17 14.05 -5.59 -21.22
C HIS A 17 13.43 -6.94 -20.86
N SER A 18 13.73 -7.48 -19.68
CA SER A 18 13.13 -8.72 -19.19
C SER A 18 11.62 -8.60 -19.05
N LEU A 19 11.15 -7.50 -18.44
CA LEU A 19 9.73 -7.21 -18.26
C LEU A 19 9.01 -7.02 -19.60
N ALA A 20 9.59 -6.26 -20.52
CA ALA A 20 9.02 -6.03 -21.85
C ALA A 20 8.84 -7.34 -22.62
N ARG A 21 9.84 -8.24 -22.58
CA ARG A 21 9.75 -9.58 -23.17
C ARG A 21 8.64 -10.43 -22.54
N SER A 22 8.60 -10.50 -21.20
CA SER A 22 7.60 -11.32 -20.49
C SER A 22 6.17 -10.86 -20.74
N ARG A 23 5.96 -9.54 -20.86
CA ARG A 23 4.65 -8.91 -21.05
C ARG A 23 4.27 -8.66 -22.51
N ARG A 24 5.16 -8.99 -23.46
CA ARG A 24 4.98 -8.75 -24.91
C ARG A 24 4.59 -7.30 -25.22
N THR A 25 5.27 -6.36 -24.59
CA THR A 25 4.99 -4.92 -24.71
C THR A 25 6.30 -4.15 -24.92
N SER A 26 6.22 -2.84 -25.16
CA SER A 26 7.42 -2.02 -25.34
C SER A 26 8.09 -1.69 -24.00
N ILE A 27 9.39 -1.38 -24.03
CA ILE A 27 10.11 -0.89 -22.85
C ILE A 27 9.51 0.43 -22.34
N ALA A 28 9.07 1.29 -23.26
CA ALA A 28 8.43 2.56 -22.90
C ALA A 28 7.15 2.31 -22.10
N ASP A 29 6.32 1.35 -22.51
CA ASP A 29 5.08 1.00 -21.80
C ASP A 29 5.35 0.41 -20.41
N VAL A 30 6.39 -0.44 -20.29
CA VAL A 30 6.83 -0.98 -19.00
C VAL A 30 7.25 0.16 -18.06
N VAL A 31 8.09 1.07 -18.55
CA VAL A 31 8.61 2.18 -17.75
C VAL A 31 7.49 3.15 -17.37
N GLU A 32 6.60 3.50 -18.30
CA GLU A 32 5.46 4.38 -18.00
C GLU A 32 4.54 3.75 -16.95
N THR A 33 4.19 2.48 -17.12
CA THR A 33 3.32 1.75 -16.19
C THR A 33 3.97 1.68 -14.80
N ALA A 34 5.25 1.31 -14.72
CA ALA A 34 5.98 1.22 -13.46
C ALA A 34 6.06 2.58 -12.74
N LEU A 35 6.32 3.67 -13.47
CA LEU A 35 6.36 5.02 -12.91
C LEU A 35 4.99 5.48 -12.41
N ARG A 36 3.91 5.13 -13.12
CA ARG A 36 2.53 5.42 -12.70
C ARG A 36 2.18 4.67 -11.42
N GLU A 37 2.42 3.35 -11.38
CA GLU A 37 2.20 2.54 -10.19
C GLU A 37 3.05 3.00 -9.00
N PHE A 38 4.28 3.43 -9.23
CA PHE A 38 5.15 3.96 -8.17
C PHE A 38 4.61 5.28 -7.62
N LYS A 39 4.14 6.18 -8.49
CA LYS A 39 3.48 7.44 -8.09
C LYS A 39 2.22 7.18 -7.28
N ASP A 40 1.39 6.24 -7.72
CA ASP A 40 0.10 5.96 -7.09
C ASP A 40 0.29 5.26 -5.74
N ARG A 41 1.20 4.29 -5.63
CA ARG A 41 1.58 3.67 -4.35
C ARG A 41 2.10 4.71 -3.35
N ARG A 42 2.92 5.66 -3.79
CA ARG A 42 3.41 6.74 -2.90
C ARG A 42 2.30 7.70 -2.48
N SER A 43 1.33 7.96 -3.35
CA SER A 43 0.16 8.78 -3.02
C SER A 43 -0.76 8.11 -1.98
N GLN A 44 -0.76 6.77 -1.92
CA GLN A 44 -1.50 5.99 -0.93
C GLN A 44 -0.73 5.81 0.39
N ALA A 45 0.61 5.78 0.33
CA ALA A 45 1.48 5.63 1.47
C ALA A 45 1.81 6.98 2.13
N TRP A 46 0.82 7.57 2.83
CA TRP A 46 1.02 8.56 3.90
C TRP A 46 1.73 9.90 3.60
N ASP A 47 2.28 10.11 2.40
CA ASP A 47 3.08 11.28 2.01
C ASP A 47 2.26 12.54 1.68
N VAL A 48 0.97 12.58 2.06
CA VAL A 48 0.01 13.63 1.63
C VAL A 48 -0.57 14.45 2.79
N LEU A 49 -0.31 14.07 4.04
CA LEU A 49 -0.87 14.77 5.19
C LEU A 49 0.22 15.60 5.87
N ALA A 50 -0.05 16.90 6.02
CA ALA A 50 0.77 17.76 6.87
C ALA A 50 0.85 17.17 8.29
N PRO A 51 1.95 17.38 9.04
CA PRO A 51 2.09 16.84 10.40
C PRO A 51 0.88 17.13 11.31
N GLU A 52 0.27 18.30 11.17
CA GLU A 52 -0.92 18.72 11.92
C GLU A 52 -2.16 17.88 11.57
N GLU A 53 -2.30 17.50 10.30
CA GLU A 53 -3.39 16.66 9.80
C GLU A 53 -3.26 15.22 10.31
N VAL A 54 -2.03 14.70 10.40
CA VAL A 54 -1.75 13.40 11.01
C VAL A 54 -2.14 13.39 12.49
N GLU A 55 -1.69 14.40 13.24
CA GLU A 55 -2.01 14.51 14.67
C GLU A 55 -3.52 14.66 14.90
N ARG A 56 -4.21 15.45 14.07
CA ARG A 56 -5.68 15.59 14.15
C ARG A 56 -6.38 14.24 13.94
N ARG A 57 -6.02 13.51 12.88
CA ARG A 57 -6.62 12.19 12.59
C ARG A 57 -6.31 11.17 13.69
N TYR A 58 -5.09 11.19 14.23
CA TYR A 58 -4.73 10.33 15.35
C TYR A 58 -5.64 10.59 16.56
N ARG A 59 -5.87 11.85 16.93
CA ARG A 59 -6.79 12.22 18.01
C ARG A 59 -8.22 11.79 17.74
N GLU A 60 -8.71 11.99 16.51
CA GLU A 60 -10.05 11.57 16.08
C GLU A 60 -10.25 10.06 16.23
N LEU A 61 -9.30 9.25 15.76
CA LEU A 61 -9.33 7.79 15.87
C LEU A 61 -9.28 7.33 17.33
N ARG A 62 -8.41 7.95 18.16
CA ARG A 62 -8.33 7.63 19.59
C ARG A 62 -9.64 7.96 20.31
N ALA A 63 -10.25 9.10 20.01
CA ALA A 63 -11.54 9.48 20.57
C ALA A 63 -12.65 8.51 20.15
N LEU A 64 -12.66 8.08 18.88
CA LEU A 64 -13.63 7.08 18.40
C LEU A 64 -13.46 5.73 19.09
N SER A 65 -12.22 5.26 19.23
CA SER A 65 -11.90 4.02 19.94
C SER A 65 -12.36 4.08 21.41
N ALA A 66 -12.11 5.19 22.11
CA ALA A 66 -12.56 5.38 23.48
C ALA A 66 -14.09 5.33 23.61
N ARG A 67 -14.82 5.99 22.70
CA ARG A 67 -16.29 5.94 22.68
C ARG A 67 -16.81 4.53 22.42
N SER A 68 -16.18 3.81 21.48
CA SER A 68 -16.58 2.45 21.12
C SER A 68 -16.31 1.45 22.26
N ALA A 69 -15.24 1.66 23.03
CA ALA A 69 -14.94 0.85 24.21
C ALA A 69 -16.02 1.00 25.29
N ALA A 70 -16.61 2.19 25.45
CA ALA A 70 -17.68 2.43 26.41
C ALA A 70 -18.98 1.69 26.08
N THR A 71 -19.21 1.34 24.81
CA THR A 71 -20.40 0.60 24.35
C THR A 71 -20.15 -0.90 24.20
N LYS A 72 -18.96 -1.38 24.58
CA LYS A 72 -18.58 -2.78 24.41
C LYS A 72 -19.38 -3.67 25.37
N LEU A 73 -20.07 -4.67 24.83
CA LEU A 73 -20.82 -5.63 25.63
C LEU A 73 -19.89 -6.43 26.55
N PRO A 74 -20.33 -6.78 27.79
CA PRO A 74 -19.59 -7.70 28.65
C PRO A 74 -19.27 -9.01 27.92
N GLY A 75 -18.01 -9.46 28.02
CA GLY A 75 -17.56 -10.69 27.37
C GLY A 75 -17.27 -10.58 25.87
N ALA A 76 -17.54 -9.45 25.21
CA ALA A 76 -17.11 -9.26 23.83
C ALA A 76 -15.57 -9.23 23.77
N THR A 77 -14.97 -10.06 22.92
CA THR A 77 -13.52 -10.10 22.68
C THR A 77 -13.25 -10.08 21.18
N SER A 78 -11.98 -9.91 20.80
CA SER A 78 -11.53 -10.18 19.43
C SER A 78 -10.91 -11.57 19.34
N ASP A 79 -11.26 -12.44 20.28
CA ASP A 79 -10.82 -13.84 20.27
C ASP A 79 -11.66 -14.57 19.23
N HIS A 80 -10.97 -15.20 18.29
CA HIS A 80 -11.55 -15.98 17.20
C HIS A 80 -10.99 -17.40 17.20
N SER A 81 -10.49 -17.89 18.34
CA SER A 81 -9.98 -19.25 18.51
C SER A 81 -11.02 -20.34 18.25
N ASP A 82 -12.31 -19.97 18.24
CA ASP A 82 -13.41 -20.82 17.81
C ASP A 82 -13.50 -21.00 16.29
N MET A 83 -12.83 -20.16 15.50
CA MET A 83 -12.85 -20.20 14.03
C MET A 83 -11.56 -20.75 13.42
N TYR A 84 -10.48 -20.82 14.19
CA TYR A 84 -9.16 -21.20 13.69
C TYR A 84 -8.48 -22.23 14.61
N ASP A 85 -7.79 -23.20 14.01
CA ASP A 85 -7.00 -24.19 14.72
C ASP A 85 -5.72 -23.59 15.32
N GLU A 86 -4.92 -24.44 16.00
CA GLU A 86 -3.64 -24.05 16.61
C GLU A 86 -2.59 -23.53 15.62
N ASN A 87 -2.77 -23.79 14.32
CA ASN A 87 -1.92 -23.31 13.23
C ASN A 87 -2.48 -22.05 12.56
N GLY A 88 -3.64 -21.55 13.01
CA GLY A 88 -4.33 -20.41 12.42
C GLY A 88 -5.10 -20.74 11.14
N LEU A 89 -5.38 -22.02 10.87
CA LEU A 89 -6.19 -22.47 9.75
C LEU A 89 -7.66 -22.56 10.14
N PRO A 90 -8.62 -22.24 9.25
CA PRO A 90 -10.05 -22.39 9.56
C PRO A 90 -10.41 -23.83 9.95
N ILE A 91 -11.25 -23.98 10.98
CA ILE A 91 -11.80 -25.28 11.41
C ILE A 91 -13.02 -25.72 10.59
#